data_AF-A0A821MSP0-F1
#
_entry.id   AF-A0A821MSP0-F1
#
_cell.length_a   1.000
_cell.length_b   1.000
_cell.length_c   1.000
_cell.angle_alpha   90.00
_cell.angle_beta   90.00
_cell.angle_gamma   90.00
#
_symmetry.space_group_name_H-M   'P 1'
#
loop_
_entity.id
_entity.type
_entity.pdbx_description
1 polymer ?
#
loop_
_entity_poly.entity_id
_entity_poly.type
_entity_poly.pdbx_seq_one_letter_code
_entity_poly.pdbx_strand_id
1 'polypeptide(L)' 'VAFGEVVDGLDAVKIIESYGSPLFSPTANIVITECGALE' A
#
# COMPACT_ATOMS: atom_id res chain seq x y z
N VAL A 1 -5.28 -10.09 14.74
CA VAL A 1 -6.43 -9.23 15.05
C VAL A 1 -6.48 -8.13 14.00
N ALA A 2 -7.61 -7.95 13.32
CA ALA A 2 -7.81 -6.83 12.41
C ALA A 2 -8.17 -5.59 13.24
N PHE A 3 -7.57 -4.44 12.91
CA PHE A 3 -7.68 -3.21 13.70
C PHE A 3 -8.07 -1.97 12.87
N GLY A 4 -8.34 -2.14 11.58
CA GLY A 4 -8.76 -1.06 10.69
C GLY A 4 -8.95 -1.54 9.25
N GLU A 5 -9.47 -0.64 8.42
CA GLU A 5 -9.71 -0.84 6.99
C GLU A 5 -9.34 0.41 6.20
N VAL A 6 -9.09 0.25 4.91
CA VAL A 6 -8.82 1.36 3.99
C VAL A 6 -10.15 2.00 3.60
N VAL A 7 -10.39 3.23 4.05
CA VAL A 7 -11.62 3.98 3.76
C VAL A 7 -11.55 4.82 2.48
N ASP A 8 -10.34 5.17 2.02
CA ASP A 8 -10.09 5.90 0.78
C ASP A 8 -8.73 5.47 0.17
N GLY A 9 -8.56 5.62 -1.14
CA GLY A 9 -7.30 5.30 -1.85
C GLY A 9 -7.05 3.81 -2.11
N LEU A 10 -8.09 2.98 -2.20
CA LEU A 10 -7.95 1.54 -2.49
C LEU A 10 -7.34 1.27 -3.87
N ASP A 11 -7.51 2.18 -4.81
CA ASP A 11 -6.85 2.18 -6.12
C ASP A 11 -5.33 2.28 -6.02
N ALA A 12 -4.81 3.13 -5.12
CA ALA A 12 -3.37 3.19 -4.85
C ALA A 12 -2.85 1.85 -4.30
N VAL A 13 -3.62 1.19 -3.43
CA VAL A 13 -3.28 -0.14 -2.91
C VAL A 13 -3.22 -1.19 -4.02
N LYS A 14 -4.16 -1.15 -4.98
CA LYS A 14 -4.15 -2.06 -6.15
C LYS A 14 -2.94 -1.82 -7.06
N ILE A 15 -2.53 -0.56 -7.23
CA ILE A 15 -1.32 -0.24 -7.99
C ILE A 15 -0.09 -0.84 -7.28
N ILE A 16 0.00 -0.71 -5.95
CA ILE A 16 1.08 -1.31 -5.16
C ILE A 16 1.08 -2.85 -5.32
N GLU A 17 -0.09 -3.48 -5.30
CA GLU A 17 -0.24 -4.93 -5.51
C GLU A 17 0.31 -5.37 -6.88
N SER A 18 0.13 -4.56 -7.93
CA SER A 18 0.64 -4.87 -9.27
C SER A 18 2.17 -4.94 -9.37
N TYR A 19 2.89 -4.30 -8.44
CA TYR A 19 4.36 -4.39 -8.35
C TYR A 19 4.83 -5.59 -7.54
N GLY A 20 3.91 -6.35 -6.93
CA GLY A 20 4.20 -7.61 -6.26
C GLY A 20 4.70 -8.65 -7.25
N SER A 21 5.60 -9.52 -6.78
CA SER A 21 6.04 -10.68 -7.55
C SER A 21 5.85 -11.96 -6.73
N PRO A 22 5.59 -13.11 -7.39
CA PRO A 22 5.48 -14.39 -6.70
C PRO A 22 6.81 -14.86 -6.08
N LEU A 23 7.94 -14.26 -6.46
CA LEU A 23 9.29 -14.62 -6.03
C LEU A 23 9.80 -13.73 -4.89
N PHE A 24 8.90 -13.26 -4.03
CA PHE A 24 9.18 -12.64 -2.73
C PHE A 24 9.67 -11.18 -2.71
N SER A 25 10.00 -10.57 -3.85
CA SER A 25 10.47 -9.17 -3.90
C SER A 25 9.65 -8.29 -4.85
N PRO A 26 9.26 -7.07 -4.43
CA PRO A 26 8.59 -6.13 -5.32
C PRO A 26 9.53 -5.73 -6.46
N THR A 27 8.97 -5.48 -7.64
CA THR A 27 9.72 -5.09 -8.84
C THR A 27 10.12 -3.61 -8.83
N ALA A 28 9.55 -2.82 -7.92
CA ALA A 28 9.82 -1.41 -7.72
C ALA A 28 9.93 -1.07 -6.23
N ASN A 29 10.58 0.06 -5.93
CA ASN A 29 10.68 0.57 -4.57
C ASN A 29 9.42 1.39 -4.21
N ILE A 30 8.62 0.90 -3.27
CA ILE A 30 7.39 1.54 -2.81
C ILE A 30 7.70 2.29 -1.51
N VAL A 31 7.57 3.62 -1.50
CA VAL A 31 7.97 4.48 -0.37
C VAL A 31 6.78 5.33 0.07
N ILE A 32 6.53 5.39 1.39
CA ILE A 32 5.59 6.33 1.99
C ILE A 32 6.34 7.66 2.14
N THR A 33 6.03 8.63 1.28
CA THR A 33 6.71 9.93 1.27
C THR A 33 6.19 10.88 2.35
N GLU A 34 4.92 10.75 2.72
CA GLU A 34 4.25 11.60 3.71
C GLU A 34 3.13 10.81 4.41
N CYS A 35 2.98 10.99 5.72
CA CYS A 35 1.93 10.35 6.51
C CYS A 35 1.55 11.18 7.74
N GLY A 36 0.34 10.99 8.23
CA GLY A 36 -0.19 11.70 9.40
C GLY A 36 -1.60 11.22 9.76
N ALA A 37 -2.13 11.76 10.85
CA ALA A 37 -3.55 11.65 11.18
C ALA A 37 -4.29 12.84 10.57
N LEU A 38 -5.43 12.59 9.93
CA LEU A 38 -6.37 13.63 9.55
C LEU A 38 -7.22 13.93 10.78
N GLU A 39 -7.05 15.12 11.37
CA GLU A 39 -7.92 15.63 12.45
C GLU A 39 -9.24 16.17 11.91
#